data_AF-A0A2H5UXA9-F1
#
_entry.id   AF-A0A2H5UXA9-F1
#
_cell.length_a   1.000
_cell.length_b   1.000
_cell.length_c   1.000
_cell.angle_alpha   90.00
_cell.angle_beta   90.00
_cell.angle_gamma   90.00
#
_symmetry.space_group_name_H-M   'P 1'
#
loop_
_entity.id
_entity.type
_entity.pdbx_description
1 polymer ?
#
loop_
_entity_poly.entity_id
_entity_poly.type
_entity_poly.pdbx_seq_one_letter_code
_entity_poly.pdbx_strand_id
1 'polypeptide(L)'
;MAGETKPEVRKPLLTTRQISVAAIFGALAMAATGLGLQLPGYLPGVNFNLVGTFLSIATMAAGPLGGIIVTFLESFVSPVGFYGWPLYWPHIFLLALGYKRLYNVSNRGVRIAAYWALTAVALFFQYWAWFFLYVYVFRFFPNIWVLAAFNFLGGAYWVFLLIYALIPSIVLATFPDFVKPEWRFPYLPHITVAAAVIIVIAIILFPGAPA
;
A
#
# COMPACT_ATOMS: atom_id res chain seq x y z
N MET A 1 34.55 -27.17 30.14
CA MET A 1 33.47 -27.50 29.18
C MET A 1 32.52 -26.31 29.10
N ALA A 2 32.72 -25.41 28.15
CA ALA A 2 31.80 -24.33 27.85
C ALA A 2 31.21 -24.64 26.47
N GLY A 3 29.90 -24.87 26.40
CA GLY A 3 29.21 -25.17 25.15
C GLY A 3 29.23 -23.96 24.24
N GLU A 4 29.90 -24.09 23.09
CA GLU A 4 29.84 -23.10 22.03
C GLU A 4 28.40 -23.02 21.50
N THR A 5 27.69 -21.96 21.86
CA THR A 5 26.43 -21.60 21.22
C THR A 5 26.73 -21.27 19.77
N LYS A 6 26.36 -22.17 18.85
CA LYS A 6 26.44 -21.93 17.41
C LYS A 6 25.81 -20.56 17.11
N PRO A 7 26.48 -19.67 16.36
CA PRO A 7 25.91 -18.39 15.99
C PRO A 7 24.61 -18.64 15.22
N GLU A 8 23.50 -18.08 15.73
CA GLU A 8 22.22 -18.15 15.06
C GLU A 8 22.35 -17.44 13.71
N VAL A 9 22.35 -18.22 12.62
CA VAL A 9 22.38 -17.67 11.26
C VAL A 9 21.08 -16.90 11.06
N ARG A 10 21.15 -15.57 11.16
CA ARG A 10 20.00 -14.68 10.94
C ARG A 10 19.50 -14.88 9.52
N LYS A 11 18.25 -15.32 9.37
CA LYS A 11 17.62 -15.42 8.05
C LYS A 11 17.45 -14.01 7.47
N PRO A 12 17.79 -13.77 6.19
CA PRO A 12 17.60 -12.47 5.57
C PRO A 12 16.11 -12.09 5.57
N LEU A 13 15.83 -10.79 5.71
CA LEU A 13 14.46 -10.26 5.72
C LEU A 13 13.74 -10.47 4.39
N LEU A 14 14.50 -10.47 3.29
CA LEU A 14 14.02 -10.75 1.94
C LEU A 14 14.84 -11.87 1.31
N THR A 15 14.16 -12.79 0.64
CA THR A 15 14.80 -13.78 -0.24
C THR A 15 15.10 -13.16 -1.60
N THR A 16 16.00 -13.78 -2.37
CA THR A 16 16.31 -13.35 -3.76
C THR A 16 15.05 -13.18 -4.60
N ARG A 17 14.10 -14.13 -4.49
CA ARG A 17 12.80 -14.06 -5.16
C ARG A 17 12.02 -12.80 -4.78
N GLN A 18 11.97 -12.46 -3.50
CA GLN A 18 11.23 -11.30 -3.00
C GLN A 18 11.87 -10.00 -3.45
N ILE A 19 13.21 -9.94 -3.49
CA ILE A 19 13.97 -8.82 -4.05
C ILE A 19 13.65 -8.67 -5.54
N SER A 20 13.68 -9.74 -6.33
CA SER A 20 13.36 -9.70 -7.76
C SER A 20 11.93 -9.23 -8.03
N VAL A 21 10.95 -9.74 -7.27
CA VAL A 21 9.55 -9.31 -7.36
C VAL A 21 9.43 -7.81 -7.07
N ALA A 22 10.03 -7.34 -5.98
CA ALA A 22 9.99 -5.93 -5.60
C ALA A 22 10.67 -5.03 -6.65
N ALA A 23 11.82 -5.46 -7.20
CA ALA A 23 12.54 -4.73 -8.24
C ALA A 23 11.75 -4.66 -9.56
N ILE A 24 11.17 -5.77 -10.03
CA ILE A 24 10.39 -5.80 -11.26
C ILE A 24 9.15 -4.91 -11.13
N PHE A 25 8.37 -5.07 -10.07
CA PHE A 25 7.17 -4.25 -9.87
C PHE A 25 7.50 -2.79 -9.58
N GLY A 26 8.64 -2.50 -8.94
CA GLY A 26 9.09 -1.13 -8.72
C GLY A 26 9.53 -0.46 -10.02
N ALA A 27 10.26 -1.19 -10.88
CA ALA A 27 10.61 -0.71 -12.21
C ALA A 27 9.37 -0.48 -13.08
N LEU A 28 8.36 -1.37 -13.02
CA LEU A 28 7.09 -1.18 -13.71
C LEU A 28 6.30 0.02 -13.18
N ALA A 29 6.27 0.23 -11.86
CA ALA A 29 5.61 1.39 -11.26
C ALA A 29 6.29 2.71 -11.66
N MET A 30 7.62 2.73 -11.63
CA MET A 30 8.42 3.86 -12.09
C MET A 30 8.22 4.12 -13.59
N ALA A 31 8.28 3.09 -14.44
CA ALA A 31 8.07 3.24 -15.88
C ALA A 31 6.64 3.73 -16.20
N ALA A 32 5.61 3.14 -15.59
CA ALA A 32 4.23 3.55 -15.82
C ALA A 32 4.00 5.00 -15.40
N THR A 33 4.54 5.42 -14.26
CA THR A 33 4.40 6.79 -13.76
C THR A 33 5.21 7.78 -14.60
N GLY A 34 6.48 7.47 -14.88
CA GLY A 34 7.37 8.34 -15.66
C GLY A 34 6.96 8.51 -17.12
N LEU A 35 6.30 7.51 -17.71
CA LEU A 35 5.73 7.59 -19.06
C LEU A 35 4.34 8.23 -19.09
N GLY A 36 3.76 8.59 -17.93
CA GLY A 36 2.43 9.16 -17.86
C GLY A 36 1.32 8.18 -18.27
N LEU A 37 1.51 6.87 -18.05
CA LEU A 37 0.46 5.85 -18.20
C LEU A 37 -0.55 5.97 -17.06
N GLN A 38 -1.33 7.05 -17.11
CA GLN A 38 -2.25 7.46 -16.06
C GLN A 38 -3.46 8.15 -16.69
N LEU A 39 -4.64 7.99 -16.08
CA LEU A 39 -5.79 8.82 -16.43
C LEU A 39 -5.63 10.21 -15.81
N PRO A 40 -6.25 11.26 -16.39
CA PRO A 40 -6.18 12.61 -15.86
C PRO A 40 -6.45 12.65 -14.35
N GLY A 41 -5.60 13.39 -13.64
CA GLY A 41 -5.68 13.53 -12.21
C GLY A 41 -6.93 14.27 -11.74
N TYR A 42 -7.30 13.96 -10.50
CA TYR A 42 -8.44 14.56 -9.78
C TYR A 42 -7.95 15.48 -8.64
N LEU A 43 -6.63 15.45 -8.34
CA LEU A 43 -5.94 16.36 -7.43
C LEU A 43 -4.60 16.79 -8.04
N PRO A 44 -4.06 17.97 -7.67
CA PRO A 44 -2.73 18.40 -8.14
C PRO A 44 -1.66 17.35 -7.80
N GLY A 45 -0.95 16.86 -8.82
CA GLY A 45 0.10 15.85 -8.66
C GLY A 45 -0.38 14.42 -8.38
N VAL A 46 -1.68 14.16 -8.31
CA VAL A 46 -2.23 12.80 -8.14
C VAL A 46 -3.10 12.44 -9.34
N ASN A 47 -2.61 11.45 -10.08
CA ASN A 47 -3.27 10.87 -11.24
C ASN A 47 -3.73 9.44 -10.95
N PHE A 48 -4.72 8.96 -11.68
CA PHE A 48 -5.09 7.54 -11.62
C PHE A 48 -4.03 6.73 -12.35
N ASN A 49 -3.01 6.29 -11.60
CA ASN A 49 -1.87 5.54 -12.10
C ASN A 49 -1.91 4.07 -11.65
N LEU A 50 -1.03 3.25 -12.20
CA LEU A 50 -1.00 1.80 -11.92
C LEU A 50 -0.16 1.43 -10.69
N VAL A 51 0.34 2.40 -9.92
CA VAL A 51 1.21 2.18 -8.77
C VAL A 51 0.52 1.27 -7.74
N GLY A 52 -0.77 1.49 -7.54
CA GLY A 52 -1.63 0.65 -6.71
C GLY A 52 -1.63 -0.84 -7.07
N THR A 53 -1.63 -1.15 -8.36
CA THR A 53 -1.56 -2.53 -8.85
C THR A 53 -0.23 -3.15 -8.46
N PHE A 54 0.86 -2.48 -8.80
CA PHE A 54 2.21 -3.00 -8.62
C PHE A 54 2.58 -3.12 -7.14
N LEU A 55 2.23 -2.13 -6.32
CA LEU A 55 2.47 -2.16 -4.88
C LEU A 55 1.67 -3.28 -4.21
N SER A 56 0.43 -3.52 -4.65
CA SER A 56 -0.43 -4.56 -4.06
C SER A 56 0.12 -5.95 -4.36
N ILE A 57 0.51 -6.23 -5.60
CA ILE A 57 1.09 -7.53 -5.99
C ILE A 57 2.43 -7.75 -5.27
N ALA A 58 3.30 -6.73 -5.23
CA ALA A 58 4.57 -6.83 -4.52
C ALA A 58 4.37 -7.03 -3.01
N THR A 59 3.38 -6.37 -2.40
CA THR A 59 3.05 -6.58 -0.99
C THR A 59 2.57 -8.01 -0.72
N MET A 60 1.77 -8.58 -1.62
CA MET A 60 1.30 -9.96 -1.51
C MET A 60 2.45 -10.97 -1.60
N ALA A 61 3.31 -10.82 -2.62
CA ALA A 61 4.35 -11.79 -2.95
C ALA A 61 5.68 -11.61 -2.16
N ALA A 62 6.04 -10.38 -1.82
CA ALA A 62 7.29 -10.02 -1.15
C ALA A 62 7.11 -9.38 0.24
N GLY A 63 5.87 -9.19 0.68
CA GLY A 63 5.54 -8.64 1.99
C GLY A 63 5.67 -7.12 2.06
N PRO A 64 5.61 -6.54 3.27
CA PRO A 64 5.62 -5.09 3.45
C PRO A 64 6.80 -4.38 2.77
N LEU A 65 8.00 -4.96 2.89
CA LEU A 65 9.20 -4.41 2.25
C LEU A 65 9.08 -4.39 0.72
N GLY A 66 8.40 -5.37 0.13
CA GLY A 66 8.11 -5.37 -1.30
C GLY A 66 7.30 -4.14 -1.73
N GLY A 67 6.20 -3.86 -1.03
CA GLY A 67 5.39 -2.67 -1.28
C GLY A 67 6.15 -1.36 -1.04
N ILE A 68 7.00 -1.31 -0.01
CA ILE A 68 7.83 -0.15 0.32
C ILE A 68 8.85 0.12 -0.78
N ILE A 69 9.53 -0.91 -1.29
CA ILE A 69 10.49 -0.78 -2.40
C ILE A 69 9.79 -0.29 -3.67
N VAL A 70 8.62 -0.85 -4.00
CA VAL A 70 7.86 -0.41 -5.19
C VAL A 70 7.53 1.08 -5.12
N THR A 71 6.99 1.53 -4.00
CA THR A 71 6.59 2.93 -3.80
C THR A 71 7.80 3.86 -3.66
N PHE A 72 8.93 3.36 -3.11
CA PHE A 72 10.19 4.10 -3.08
C PHE A 72 10.73 4.35 -4.49
N LEU A 73 10.74 3.32 -5.34
CA LEU A 73 11.22 3.44 -6.71
C LEU A 73 10.31 4.33 -7.57
N GLU A 74 9.00 4.24 -7.39
CA GLU A 74 8.05 5.16 -8.05
C GLU A 74 8.25 6.61 -7.63
N SER A 75 8.61 6.87 -6.37
CA SER A 75 8.79 8.23 -5.84
C SER A 75 9.89 9.03 -6.54
N PHE A 76 10.80 8.39 -7.28
CA PHE A 76 11.79 9.09 -8.11
C PHE A 76 11.18 9.86 -9.29
N VAL A 77 10.02 9.43 -9.77
CA VAL A 77 9.33 10.02 -10.94
C VAL A 77 7.94 10.55 -10.61
N SER A 78 7.49 10.34 -9.37
CA SER A 78 6.18 10.79 -8.90
C SER A 78 6.11 12.32 -8.82
N PRO A 79 5.02 12.97 -9.25
CA PRO A 79 4.85 14.42 -9.10
C PRO A 79 4.89 14.91 -7.64
N VAL A 80 4.47 14.06 -6.70
CA VAL A 80 4.51 14.34 -5.25
C VAL A 80 5.87 13.96 -4.64
N GLY A 81 6.69 13.20 -5.38
CA GLY A 81 8.00 12.75 -4.97
C GLY A 81 8.00 11.98 -3.66
N PHE A 82 9.12 12.05 -2.94
CA PHE A 82 9.32 11.35 -1.67
C PHE A 82 8.42 11.83 -0.52
N TYR A 83 7.73 12.97 -0.66
CA TYR A 83 6.74 13.39 0.34
C TYR A 83 5.54 12.43 0.42
N GLY A 84 5.15 11.83 -0.72
CA GLY A 84 4.05 10.88 -0.80
C GLY A 84 4.43 9.47 -0.36
N TRP A 85 5.73 9.13 -0.34
CA TRP A 85 6.20 7.76 -0.12
C TRP A 85 5.68 7.12 1.18
N PRO A 86 5.77 7.78 2.36
CA PRO A 86 5.26 7.19 3.59
C PRO A 86 3.74 7.02 3.61
N LEU A 87 3.01 7.74 2.76
CA LEU A 87 1.55 7.74 2.75
C LEU A 87 0.96 6.46 2.15
N TYR A 88 1.76 5.67 1.44
CA TYR A 88 1.39 4.32 1.00
C TYR A 88 1.48 3.27 2.13
N TRP A 89 2.25 3.54 3.18
CA TRP A 89 2.55 2.55 4.22
C TRP A 89 1.33 2.01 4.97
N PRO A 90 0.30 2.82 5.30
CA PRO A 90 -0.92 2.31 5.93
C PRO A 90 -1.55 1.18 5.11
N HIS A 91 -1.61 1.37 3.79
CA HIS A 91 -2.12 0.34 2.90
C HIS A 91 -1.25 -0.91 2.91
N ILE A 92 0.07 -0.74 2.73
CA ILE A 92 1.04 -1.83 2.67
C ILE A 92 0.97 -2.70 3.94
N PHE A 93 0.95 -2.07 5.12
CA PHE A 93 0.96 -2.78 6.39
C PHE A 93 -0.39 -3.44 6.71
N LEU A 94 -1.52 -2.79 6.41
CA LEU A 94 -2.85 -3.39 6.60
C LEU A 94 -3.07 -4.56 5.65
N LEU A 95 -2.73 -4.38 4.37
CA LEU A 95 -2.81 -5.43 3.36
C LEU A 95 -1.95 -6.63 3.78
N ALA A 96 -0.68 -6.41 4.11
CA ALA A 96 0.21 -7.50 4.52
C ALA A 96 -0.31 -8.24 5.76
N LEU A 97 -0.82 -7.51 6.76
CA LEU A 97 -1.34 -8.10 8.00
C LEU A 97 -2.52 -9.04 7.73
N GLY A 98 -3.49 -8.60 6.93
CA GLY A 98 -4.67 -9.41 6.61
C GLY A 98 -4.42 -10.50 5.58
N TYR A 99 -3.50 -10.28 4.64
CA TYR A 99 -3.33 -11.11 3.45
C TYR A 99 -2.91 -12.56 3.77
N LYS A 100 -2.06 -12.76 4.80
CA LYS A 100 -1.66 -14.12 5.22
C LYS A 100 -2.85 -15.00 5.61
N ARG A 101 -3.80 -14.43 6.35
CA ARG A 101 -5.01 -15.16 6.78
C ARG A 101 -5.94 -15.40 5.61
N LEU A 102 -6.10 -14.37 4.78
CA LEU A 102 -6.91 -14.41 3.59
C LEU A 102 -6.45 -15.48 2.59
N TYR A 103 -5.13 -15.60 2.37
CA TYR A 103 -4.57 -16.53 1.41
C TYR A 103 -4.98 -17.99 1.71
N ASN A 104 -5.11 -18.33 2.99
CA ASN A 104 -5.48 -19.66 3.46
C ASN A 104 -6.99 -19.98 3.38
N VAL A 105 -7.82 -19.04 2.92
CA VAL A 105 -9.24 -19.29 2.69
C VAL A 105 -9.40 -20.24 1.49
N SER A 106 -10.07 -21.37 1.72
CA SER A 106 -10.23 -22.44 0.73
C SER A 106 -11.15 -22.06 -0.43
N ASN A 107 -12.26 -21.36 -0.15
CA ASN A 107 -13.19 -20.92 -1.17
C ASN A 107 -12.61 -19.74 -1.97
N ARG A 108 -12.37 -19.95 -3.26
CA ARG A 108 -11.79 -18.95 -4.17
C ARG A 108 -12.62 -17.66 -4.24
N GLY A 109 -13.95 -17.76 -4.33
CA GLY A 109 -14.83 -16.60 -4.40
C GLY A 109 -14.78 -15.78 -3.11
N VAL A 110 -14.85 -16.44 -1.95
CA VAL A 110 -14.73 -15.79 -0.64
C VAL A 110 -13.36 -15.16 -0.46
N ARG A 111 -12.29 -15.84 -0.90
CA ARG A 111 -10.92 -15.30 -0.85
C ARG A 111 -10.77 -14.02 -1.66
N ILE A 112 -11.34 -13.98 -2.87
CA ILE A 112 -11.34 -12.79 -3.72
C ILE A 112 -12.18 -11.69 -3.08
N ALA A 113 -13.39 -11.98 -2.60
CA ALA A 113 -14.24 -10.99 -1.93
C ALA A 113 -13.57 -10.40 -0.67
N ALA A 114 -12.94 -11.25 0.14
CA ALA A 114 -12.16 -10.83 1.29
C ALA A 114 -10.96 -9.96 0.89
N TYR A 115 -10.40 -10.18 -0.31
CA TYR A 115 -9.24 -9.43 -0.79
C TYR A 115 -9.65 -8.02 -1.15
N TRP A 116 -10.76 -7.90 -1.87
CA TRP A 116 -11.39 -6.61 -2.14
C TRP A 116 -11.74 -5.85 -0.86
N ALA A 117 -12.33 -6.52 0.14
CA ALA A 117 -12.65 -5.89 1.42
C ALA A 117 -11.38 -5.42 2.16
N LEU A 118 -10.33 -6.26 2.20
CA LEU A 118 -9.06 -5.91 2.82
C LEU A 118 -8.39 -4.72 2.12
N THR A 119 -8.36 -4.73 0.78
CA THR A 119 -7.82 -3.65 -0.04
C THR A 119 -8.62 -2.37 0.15
N ALA A 120 -9.95 -2.43 0.26
CA ALA A 120 -10.79 -1.28 0.54
C ALA A 120 -10.46 -0.63 1.89
N VAL A 121 -10.34 -1.43 2.95
CA VAL A 121 -9.95 -0.94 4.28
C VAL A 121 -8.54 -0.36 4.25
N ALA A 122 -7.58 -1.07 3.68
CA ALA A 122 -6.19 -0.62 3.55
C ALA A 122 -6.09 0.71 2.78
N LEU A 123 -6.83 0.83 1.67
CA LEU A 123 -6.90 2.03 0.84
C LEU A 123 -7.58 3.18 1.60
N PHE A 124 -8.63 2.92 2.38
CA PHE A 124 -9.29 3.94 3.20
C PHE A 124 -8.31 4.63 4.15
N PHE A 125 -7.50 3.86 4.88
CA PHE A 125 -6.47 4.42 5.77
C PHE A 125 -5.37 5.17 5.01
N GLN A 126 -4.94 4.65 3.85
CA GLN A 126 -4.01 5.38 2.99
C GLN A 126 -4.58 6.75 2.57
N TYR A 127 -5.84 6.82 2.15
CA TYR A 127 -6.47 8.08 1.75
C TYR A 127 -6.43 9.14 2.85
N TRP A 128 -6.68 8.77 4.10
CA TRP A 128 -6.56 9.70 5.21
C TRP A 128 -5.14 10.24 5.37
N ALA A 129 -4.12 9.39 5.23
CA ALA A 129 -2.73 9.85 5.23
C ALA A 129 -2.44 10.85 4.09
N TRP A 130 -2.99 10.59 2.89
CA TRP A 130 -2.93 11.54 1.76
C TRP A 130 -3.66 12.84 2.04
N PHE A 131 -4.82 12.82 2.68
CA PHE A 131 -5.56 14.04 2.99
C PHE A 131 -4.79 14.97 3.94
N PHE A 132 -4.03 14.41 4.89
CA PHE A 132 -3.15 15.21 5.74
C PHE A 132 -2.14 16.01 4.92
N LEU A 133 -1.49 15.38 3.95
CA LEU A 133 -0.54 16.05 3.06
C LEU A 133 -1.22 17.19 2.30
N TYR A 134 -2.36 16.92 1.67
CA TYR A 134 -3.05 17.89 0.81
C TYR A 134 -3.66 19.07 1.56
N VAL A 135 -4.13 18.86 2.79
CA VAL A 135 -4.74 19.90 3.60
C VAL A 135 -3.69 20.67 4.38
N TYR A 136 -2.81 20.00 5.12
CA TYR A 136 -1.94 20.67 6.08
C TYR A 136 -0.59 21.08 5.50
N VAL A 137 -0.04 20.29 4.58
CA VAL A 137 1.26 20.58 3.97
C VAL A 137 1.09 21.43 2.72
N PHE A 138 0.25 20.98 1.78
CA PHE A 138 0.04 21.70 0.51
C PHE A 138 -1.05 22.76 0.56
N ARG A 139 -1.92 22.76 1.57
CA ARG A 139 -2.98 23.77 1.76
C ARG A 139 -3.91 23.92 0.55
N PHE A 140 -4.16 22.82 -0.17
CA PHE A 140 -5.03 22.81 -1.35
C PHE A 140 -6.53 22.79 -1.02
N PHE A 141 -6.89 22.31 0.17
CA PHE A 141 -8.29 22.17 0.60
C PHE A 141 -8.52 22.87 1.93
N PRO A 142 -9.72 23.45 2.13
CA PRO A 142 -10.02 24.23 3.31
C PRO A 142 -10.09 23.38 4.59
N ASN A 143 -10.44 22.10 4.51
CA ASN A 143 -10.38 21.17 5.63
C ASN A 143 -10.38 19.71 5.11
N ILE A 144 -10.07 18.78 6.01
CA ILE A 144 -9.94 17.36 5.70
C ILE A 144 -11.27 16.69 5.31
N TRP A 145 -12.39 17.16 5.85
CA TRP A 145 -13.71 16.58 5.59
C TRP A 145 -14.23 16.89 4.20
N VAL A 146 -13.98 18.08 3.68
CA VAL A 146 -14.32 18.45 2.29
C VAL A 146 -13.55 17.56 1.31
N LEU A 147 -12.26 17.36 1.55
CA LEU A 147 -11.43 16.49 0.72
C LEU A 147 -11.86 15.02 0.83
N ALA A 148 -12.22 14.56 2.03
CA ALA A 148 -12.74 13.21 2.25
C ALA A 148 -14.07 12.98 1.51
N ALA A 149 -15.02 13.91 1.64
CA ALA A 149 -16.29 13.84 0.91
C ALA A 149 -16.08 13.82 -0.61
N PHE A 150 -15.21 14.69 -1.13
CA PHE A 150 -14.86 14.71 -2.55
C PHE A 150 -14.30 13.37 -3.04
N ASN A 151 -13.43 12.72 -2.26
CA ASN A 151 -12.81 11.46 -2.69
C ASN A 151 -13.71 10.23 -2.53
N PHE A 152 -14.41 10.12 -1.40
CA PHE A 152 -15.23 8.95 -1.09
C PHE A 152 -16.59 8.99 -1.79
N LEU A 153 -17.18 10.18 -1.99
CA LEU A 153 -18.45 10.34 -2.70
C LEU A 153 -18.27 10.65 -4.19
N GLY A 154 -17.21 11.38 -4.56
CA GLY A 154 -16.94 11.82 -5.94
C GLY A 154 -16.28 10.78 -6.85
N GLY A 155 -16.10 9.54 -6.39
CA GLY A 155 -15.68 8.43 -7.25
C GLY A 155 -14.20 8.06 -7.20
N ALA A 156 -13.30 8.98 -6.81
CA ALA A 156 -11.85 8.75 -6.87
C ALA A 156 -11.42 7.52 -6.06
N TYR A 157 -11.93 7.38 -4.82
CA TYR A 157 -11.67 6.21 -3.98
C TYR A 157 -12.02 4.89 -4.68
N TRP A 158 -13.16 4.86 -5.35
CA TRP A 158 -13.67 3.65 -6.02
C TRP A 158 -12.84 3.30 -7.25
N VAL A 159 -12.39 4.30 -8.01
CA VAL A 159 -11.48 4.08 -9.14
C VAL A 159 -10.15 3.51 -8.66
N PHE A 160 -9.56 4.03 -7.59
CA PHE A 160 -8.35 3.41 -7.04
C PHE A 160 -8.60 2.06 -6.40
N LEU A 161 -9.77 1.81 -5.82
CA LEU A 161 -10.10 0.48 -5.35
C LEU A 161 -10.06 -0.53 -6.51
N LEU A 162 -10.60 -0.16 -7.68
CA LEU A 162 -10.48 -0.99 -8.89
C LEU A 162 -9.00 -1.20 -9.27
N ILE A 163 -8.18 -0.15 -9.29
CA ILE A 163 -6.75 -0.26 -9.63
C ILE A 163 -6.01 -1.18 -8.65
N TYR A 164 -6.17 -0.95 -7.35
CA TYR A 164 -5.49 -1.69 -6.30
C TYR A 164 -6.02 -3.12 -6.12
N ALA A 165 -7.27 -3.41 -6.49
CA ALA A 165 -7.88 -4.72 -6.25
C ALA A 165 -8.03 -5.59 -7.51
N LEU A 166 -8.36 -5.01 -8.67
CA LEU A 166 -8.79 -5.78 -9.84
C LEU A 166 -7.68 -6.69 -10.37
N ILE A 167 -6.60 -6.12 -10.90
CA ILE A 167 -5.47 -6.90 -11.45
C ILE A 167 -4.85 -7.80 -10.37
N PRO A 168 -4.59 -7.32 -9.14
CA PRO A 168 -4.04 -8.20 -8.10
C PRO A 168 -4.97 -9.35 -7.71
N SER A 169 -6.30 -9.16 -7.74
CA SER A 169 -7.26 -10.24 -7.51
C SER A 169 -7.27 -11.26 -8.64
N ILE A 170 -7.07 -10.83 -9.89
CA ILE A 170 -6.88 -11.74 -11.03
C ILE A 170 -5.62 -12.57 -10.80
N VAL A 171 -4.49 -11.94 -10.44
CA VAL A 171 -3.24 -12.65 -10.12
C VAL A 171 -3.43 -13.63 -8.96
N LEU A 172 -4.12 -13.25 -7.89
CA LEU A 172 -4.46 -14.15 -6.77
C LEU A 172 -5.32 -15.34 -7.21
N ALA A 173 -6.19 -15.14 -8.20
CA ALA A 173 -7.11 -16.13 -8.69
C ALA A 173 -6.44 -17.09 -9.69
N THR A 174 -5.54 -16.60 -10.54
CA THR A 174 -4.92 -17.36 -11.65
C THR A 174 -3.52 -17.87 -11.32
N PHE A 175 -2.75 -17.12 -10.53
CA PHE A 175 -1.36 -17.43 -10.16
C PHE A 175 -1.16 -17.41 -8.62
N PRO A 176 -1.92 -18.18 -7.84
CA PRO A 176 -1.86 -18.13 -6.37
C PRO A 176 -0.48 -18.49 -5.81
N ASP A 177 0.28 -19.36 -6.47
CA ASP A 177 1.65 -19.72 -6.05
C ASP A 177 2.63 -18.56 -6.21
N PHE A 178 2.40 -17.69 -7.20
CA PHE A 178 3.22 -16.49 -7.39
C PHE A 178 3.07 -15.51 -6.22
N VAL A 179 1.86 -15.39 -5.68
CA VAL A 179 1.56 -14.45 -4.58
C VAL A 179 1.46 -15.13 -3.22
N LYS A 180 2.04 -16.32 -3.06
CA LYS A 180 2.06 -17.04 -1.79
C LYS A 180 2.85 -16.25 -0.74
N PRO A 181 2.30 -15.97 0.46
CA PRO A 181 2.91 -15.08 1.43
C PRO A 181 3.99 -15.78 2.28
N GLU A 182 5.12 -16.12 1.64
CA GLU A 182 6.26 -16.81 2.28
C GLU A 182 7.18 -15.85 3.06
N TRP A 183 6.96 -14.55 2.93
CA TRP A 183 7.71 -13.50 3.59
C TRP A 183 7.53 -13.50 5.12
N ARG A 184 8.55 -13.01 5.83
CA ARG A 184 8.54 -12.83 7.27
C ARG A 184 8.86 -11.37 7.57
N PHE A 185 7.93 -10.68 8.22
CA PHE A 185 8.14 -9.30 8.64
C PHE A 185 7.96 -9.22 10.16
N PRO A 186 9.01 -8.88 10.92
CA PRO A 186 8.92 -8.81 12.37
C PRO A 186 8.00 -7.65 12.79
N TYR A 187 7.28 -7.83 13.89
CA TYR A 187 6.42 -6.80 14.50
C TYR A 187 5.32 -6.23 13.59
N LEU A 188 4.96 -6.90 12.48
CA LEU A 188 3.93 -6.44 11.55
C LEU A 188 2.65 -5.97 12.25
N PRO A 189 2.03 -6.75 13.18
CA PRO A 189 0.80 -6.30 13.83
C PRO A 189 0.99 -5.00 14.61
N HIS A 190 2.14 -4.81 15.25
CA HIS A 190 2.40 -3.64 16.09
C HIS A 190 2.60 -2.39 15.23
N ILE A 191 3.33 -2.53 14.11
CA ILE A 191 3.54 -1.45 13.15
C ILE A 191 2.22 -1.07 12.46
N THR A 192 1.40 -2.06 12.05
CA THR A 192 0.09 -1.80 11.47
C THR A 192 -0.83 -1.07 12.45
N VAL A 193 -0.90 -1.51 13.71
CA VAL A 193 -1.71 -0.86 14.75
C VAL A 193 -1.21 0.55 15.02
N ALA A 194 0.11 0.75 15.16
CA ALA A 194 0.69 2.09 15.35
C ALA A 194 0.34 3.03 14.19
N ALA A 195 0.47 2.57 12.94
CA ALA A 195 0.11 3.37 11.77
C ALA A 195 -1.38 3.74 11.76
N ALA A 196 -2.27 2.79 12.06
CA ALA A 196 -3.71 3.05 12.13
C ALA A 196 -4.06 4.01 13.27
N VAL A 197 -3.47 3.85 14.45
CA VAL A 197 -3.69 4.73 15.61
C VAL A 197 -3.20 6.14 15.32
N ILE A 198 -2.03 6.32 14.71
CA ILE A 198 -1.52 7.64 14.32
C ILE A 198 -2.50 8.34 13.38
N ILE A 199 -3.03 7.63 12.38
CA ILE A 199 -4.03 8.18 11.45
C ILE A 199 -5.31 8.58 12.19
N VAL A 200 -5.85 7.70 13.04
CA VAL A 200 -7.08 7.98 13.79
C VAL A 200 -6.89 9.18 14.72
N ILE A 201 -5.77 9.24 15.44
CA ILE A 201 -5.43 10.39 16.29
C ILE A 201 -5.32 11.65 15.45
N ALA A 202 -4.66 11.60 14.30
CA ALA A 202 -4.54 12.75 13.41
C ALA A 202 -5.91 13.25 12.94
N ILE A 203 -6.84 12.35 12.59
CA ILE A 203 -8.21 12.71 12.18
C ILE A 203 -8.94 13.44 13.30
N ILE A 204 -8.79 12.96 14.55
CA ILE A 204 -9.48 13.53 15.72
C ILE A 204 -8.88 14.89 16.11
N LEU A 205 -7.55 15.00 16.14
CA LEU A 205 -6.86 16.20 16.62
C LEU A 205 -6.84 17.32 15.59
N PHE A 206 -6.93 17.00 14.30
CA PHE A 206 -6.80 17.96 13.20
C PHE A 206 -7.98 17.85 12.23
N PRO A 207 -9.22 18.15 12.65
CA PRO A 207 -10.40 18.11 11.77
C PRO A 207 -10.59 19.41 10.96
N GLY A 208 -9.93 20.50 11.36
CA GLY A 208 -10.21 21.87 10.92
C GLY A 208 -9.37 22.37 9.73
N ALA A 209 -9.56 23.65 9.39
CA ALA A 209 -8.70 24.33 8.44
C ALA A 209 -7.32 24.59 9.10
N PRO A 210 -6.20 24.41 8.38
CA PRO A 210 -4.92 24.90 8.88
C PRO A 210 -5.00 26.43 9.03
N ALA A 211 -4.57 26.92 10.19
CA ALA A 211 -4.40 28.35 10.42
C ALA A 211 -3.31 28.96 9.52
#